data_AF-A0A3D0TJZ2-F1
#
_entry.id   AF-A0A3D0TJZ2-F1
#
_cell.length_a   1.000
_cell.length_b   1.000
_cell.length_c   1.000
_cell.angle_alpha   90.00
_cell.angle_beta   90.00
_cell.angle_gamma   90.00
#
_symmetry.space_group_name_H-M   'P 1'
#
loop_
_entity.id
_entity.type
_entity.pdbx_description
1 polymer ?
#
loop_
_entity_poly.entity_id
_entity_poly.type
_entity_poly.pdbx_seq_one_letter_code
_entity_poly.pdbx_strand_id
1 'polypeptide(L)'
;MSSLNSSLNLGQRALSINQRAMQTVGHNIANQETEGFSRQQVRSGTSAPDPTGVGGGADAQPTTQVYDKFVQRKILQENPRSGMFKSRGEFLQKIEIIFSETEGNGLHQALNEFWNSWSQLSNQPESESARMQVKVHSDVLARRFRNMHSQLDGLRKEINGRL
;
A
#
# COMPACT_ATOMS: atom_id res chain seq x y z
N MET A 1 59.19 9.02 18.91
CA MET A 1 59.38 10.05 17.88
C MET A 1 58.55 9.66 16.67
N SER A 2 57.68 10.55 16.19
CA SER A 2 56.93 10.34 14.95
C SER A 2 57.92 10.16 13.80
N SER A 3 57.93 8.99 13.16
CA SER A 3 58.75 8.76 11.98
C SER A 3 58.11 9.46 10.77
N LEU A 4 58.93 9.87 9.79
CA LEU A 4 58.45 10.49 8.55
C LEU A 4 57.43 9.58 7.82
N ASN A 5 57.56 8.26 7.98
CA ASN A 5 56.61 7.28 7.45
C ASN A 5 55.25 7.31 8.16
N SER A 6 55.23 7.56 9.48
CA SER A 6 53.97 7.68 10.24
C SER A 6 53.21 8.96 9.93
N SER A 7 53.89 10.08 9.69
CA SER A 7 53.23 11.33 9.28
C SER A 7 52.71 11.26 7.83
N LEU A 8 53.46 10.63 6.92
CA LEU A 8 53.00 10.38 5.54
C LEU A 8 51.78 9.45 5.50
N ASN A 9 51.77 8.37 6.30
CA ASN A 9 50.60 7.49 6.43
C ASN A 9 49.37 8.23 6.97
N LEU A 10 49.56 9.10 7.97
CA LEU A 10 48.48 9.91 8.51
C LEU A 10 47.91 10.88 7.47
N GLY A 11 48.77 11.55 6.71
CA GLY A 11 48.37 12.42 5.60
C GLY A 11 47.62 11.67 4.50
N GLN A 12 48.09 10.48 4.11
CA GLN A 12 47.42 9.62 3.13
C GLN A 12 46.01 9.22 3.59
N ARG A 13 45.87 8.81 4.86
CA ARG A 13 44.56 8.45 5.44
C ARG A 13 43.62 9.66 5.50
N ALA A 14 44.12 10.82 5.92
CA ALA A 14 43.34 12.06 5.97
C ALA A 14 42.83 12.47 4.58
N LEU A 15 43.66 12.38 3.53
CA LEU A 15 43.26 12.65 2.15
C LEU A 15 42.22 11.63 1.67
N SER A 16 42.39 10.35 1.99
CA SER A 16 41.43 9.30 1.63
C SER A 16 40.04 9.52 2.27
N ILE A 17 39.98 9.94 3.54
CA ILE A 17 38.73 10.29 4.23
C ILE A 17 38.04 11.46 3.53
N ASN A 18 38.78 12.53 3.22
CA ASN A 18 38.23 13.70 2.54
C ASN A 18 37.76 13.37 1.12
N GLN A 19 38.49 12.53 0.39
CA GLN A 19 38.07 12.08 -0.93
C GLN A 19 36.73 11.32 -0.86
N ARG A 20 36.57 10.40 0.10
CA ARG A 20 35.30 9.69 0.35
C ARG A 20 34.17 10.64 0.75
N ALA A 21 34.46 11.64 1.58
CA ALA A 21 33.48 12.66 1.97
C ALA A 21 33.00 13.45 0.74
N MET A 22 33.90 13.89 -0.13
CA MET A 22 33.58 14.60 -1.37
C MET A 22 32.76 13.72 -2.34
N GLN A 23 33.11 12.45 -2.49
CA GLN A 23 32.32 11.49 -3.27
C GLN A 23 30.90 11.34 -2.71
N THR A 24 30.75 11.28 -1.38
CA THR A 24 29.44 11.19 -0.73
C THR A 24 28.62 12.47 -0.92
N VAL A 25 29.26 13.64 -0.89
CA VAL A 25 28.62 14.92 -1.23
C VAL A 25 28.13 14.91 -2.68
N GLY A 26 28.98 14.50 -3.63
CA GLY A 26 28.60 14.38 -5.03
C GLY A 26 27.43 13.42 -5.24
N HIS A 27 27.46 12.26 -4.57
CA HIS A 27 26.37 11.29 -4.60
C HIS A 27 25.05 11.85 -4.03
N ASN A 28 25.12 12.59 -2.92
CA ASN A 28 23.94 13.23 -2.34
C ASN A 28 23.35 14.31 -3.25
N ILE A 29 24.19 15.14 -3.86
CA ILE A 29 23.74 16.19 -4.79
C ILE A 29 23.10 15.55 -6.03
N ALA A 30 23.74 14.52 -6.60
CA ALA A 30 23.24 13.83 -7.77
C ALA A 30 21.88 13.15 -7.54
N ASN A 31 21.61 12.69 -6.31
CA ASN A 31 20.35 12.03 -5.95
C ASN A 31 19.41 12.91 -5.12
N GLN A 32 19.68 14.21 -5.02
CA GLN A 32 18.88 15.12 -4.17
C GLN A 32 17.40 15.15 -4.59
N GLU A 33 17.12 15.04 -5.88
CA GLU A 33 15.76 15.04 -6.44
C GLU A 33 15.18 13.63 -6.59
N THR A 34 15.92 12.58 -6.20
CA THR A 34 15.44 11.20 -6.31
C THR A 34 14.49 10.90 -5.14
N GLU A 35 13.24 10.56 -5.46
CA GLU A 35 12.24 10.17 -4.47
C GLU A 35 12.73 8.97 -3.63
N GLY A 36 12.56 9.06 -2.31
CA GLY A 36 12.99 8.02 -1.37
C GLY A 36 14.50 8.01 -1.06
N PHE A 37 15.30 8.91 -1.65
CA PHE A 37 16.71 9.02 -1.31
C PHE A 37 16.92 9.58 0.10
N SER A 38 17.76 8.90 0.89
CA SER A 38 18.22 9.39 2.20
C SER A 38 19.66 9.85 2.09
N ARG A 39 19.92 11.07 2.57
CA ARG A 39 21.26 11.67 2.61
C ARG A 39 22.23 10.74 3.32
N GLN A 40 23.38 10.53 2.72
CA GLN A 40 24.46 9.75 3.28
C GLN A 40 25.50 10.63 3.97
N GLN A 41 26.07 10.16 5.07
CA GLN A 41 27.12 10.84 5.82
C GLN A 41 28.25 9.87 6.16
N VAL A 42 29.47 10.23 5.77
CA VAL A 42 30.70 9.59 6.25
C VAL A 42 31.07 10.22 7.59
N ARG A 43 31.33 9.38 8.59
CA ARG A 43 31.86 9.83 9.89
C ARG A 43 33.34 9.46 9.98
N SER A 44 34.16 10.34 10.52
CA SER A 44 35.52 10.01 10.90
C SER A 44 35.51 9.46 12.33
N GLY A 45 36.20 8.35 12.55
CA GLY A 45 36.42 7.77 13.88
C GLY A 45 37.92 7.72 14.18
N THR A 46 38.29 7.80 15.46
CA THR A 46 39.70 7.61 15.86
C THR A 46 40.07 6.14 15.66
N SER A 47 41.16 5.89 14.95
CA SER A 47 41.72 4.54 14.83
C SER A 47 42.27 4.09 16.19
N ALA A 48 42.24 2.77 16.45
CA ALA A 48 42.82 2.21 17.68
C ALA A 48 44.30 2.62 17.84
N PRO A 49 44.76 2.93 19.07
CA PRO A 49 46.16 3.28 19.32
C PRO A 49 47.08 2.09 19.00
N ASP A 50 48.26 2.39 18.48
CA ASP A 50 49.34 1.41 18.37
C ASP A 50 49.79 0.96 19.78
N PRO A 51 50.13 -0.31 20.04
CA PRO A 51 50.74 -0.76 21.31
C PRO A 51 51.91 0.09 21.83
N THR A 52 52.53 0.94 20.99
CA THR A 52 53.56 1.90 21.39
C THR A 52 53.02 3.25 21.92
N GLY A 53 51.70 3.40 22.10
CA GLY A 53 51.06 4.61 22.64
C GLY A 53 50.92 5.77 21.65
N VAL A 54 51.23 5.56 20.37
CA VAL A 54 51.04 6.56 19.30
C VAL A 54 49.60 6.44 18.78
N GLY A 55 48.86 7.56 18.77
CA GLY A 55 47.48 7.59 18.27
C GLY A 55 47.41 7.20 16.79
N GLY A 56 46.56 6.22 16.45
CA GLY A 56 46.45 5.64 15.09
C GLY A 56 45.80 6.55 14.03
N GLY A 57 45.61 7.84 14.32
CA GLY A 57 44.96 8.81 13.44
C GLY A 57 43.44 8.64 13.36
N ALA A 58 42.83 9.15 12.29
CA ALA A 58 41.42 8.95 11.98
C ALA A 58 41.25 7.93 10.84
N ASP A 59 40.15 7.19 10.88
CA ASP A 59 39.69 6.30 9.82
C ASP A 59 38.27 6.68 9.39
N ALA A 60 37.92 6.39 8.13
CA ALA A 60 36.57 6.57 7.63
C ALA A 60 35.68 5.44 8.18
N GLN A 61 34.71 5.78 9.01
CA GLN A 61 33.66 4.84 9.40
C GLN A 61 32.72 4.55 8.22
N PRO A 62 31.97 3.44 8.27
CA PRO A 62 30.95 3.13 7.28
C PRO A 62 30.01 4.31 7.06
N THR A 63 29.67 4.57 5.80
CA THR A 63 28.69 5.59 5.44
C THR A 63 27.34 5.25 6.05
N THR A 64 26.78 6.18 6.82
CA THR A 64 25.46 6.02 7.46
C THR A 64 24.43 6.90 6.77
N GLN A 65 23.18 6.43 6.70
CA GLN A 65 22.06 7.24 6.25
C GLN A 65 21.62 8.21 7.36
N VAL A 66 21.32 9.44 6.97
CA VAL A 66 20.77 10.48 7.84
C VAL A 66 19.27 10.53 7.59
N TYR A 67 18.51 9.98 8.52
CA TYR A 67 17.05 9.98 8.50
C TYR A 67 16.49 10.03 9.93
N ASP A 68 15.25 10.49 10.04
CA ASP A 68 14.52 10.43 11.30
C ASP A 68 14.00 9.01 11.54
N LYS A 69 14.55 8.35 12.57
CA LYS A 69 14.19 6.97 12.94
C LYS A 69 12.74 6.84 13.38
N PHE A 70 12.15 7.87 13.99
CA PHE A 70 10.75 7.87 14.41
C PHE A 70 9.84 7.95 13.18
N VAL A 71 10.11 8.87 12.26
CA VAL A 71 9.34 9.01 11.01
C VAL A 71 9.44 7.74 10.17
N GLN A 72 10.64 7.18 10.00
CA GLN A 72 10.83 5.94 9.24
C GLN A 72 10.04 4.77 9.85
N ARG A 73 10.05 4.66 11.19
CA ARG A 73 9.25 3.65 11.89
C ARG A 73 7.76 3.86 11.66
N LYS A 74 7.28 5.11 11.68
CA LYS A 74 5.88 5.43 11.40
C LYS A 74 5.49 5.08 9.95
N ILE A 75 6.32 5.39 8.97
CA ILE A 75 6.08 5.01 7.57
C ILE A 75 5.99 3.49 7.44
N LEU A 76 6.93 2.75 8.02
CA LEU A 76 6.92 1.29 7.99
C LEU A 76 5.70 0.68 8.68
N GLN A 77 5.15 1.34 9.71
CA GLN A 77 3.94 0.91 10.41
C GLN A 77 2.66 1.23 9.62
N GLU A 78 2.56 2.41 9.02
CA GLU A 78 1.34 2.87 8.36
C GLU A 78 1.23 2.41 6.90
N ASN A 79 2.35 2.10 6.21
CA ASN A 79 2.32 1.63 4.82
C ASN A 79 1.46 0.35 4.63
N PRO A 80 1.66 -0.72 5.42
CA PRO A 80 0.80 -1.91 5.33
C PRO A 80 -0.67 -1.60 5.62
N ARG A 81 -0.93 -0.69 6.57
CA ARG A 81 -2.28 -0.28 6.94
C ARG A 81 -2.99 0.48 5.81
N SER A 82 -2.26 1.39 5.15
CA SER A 82 -2.72 2.09 3.95
C SER A 82 -3.03 1.10 2.82
N GLY A 83 -2.13 0.14 2.57
CA GLY A 83 -2.35 -0.93 1.59
C GLY A 83 -3.62 -1.75 1.90
N MET A 84 -3.80 -2.17 3.15
CA MET A 84 -5.00 -2.89 3.60
C MET A 84 -6.29 -2.10 3.34
N PHE A 85 -6.32 -0.81 3.71
CA PHE A 85 -7.52 0.01 3.48
C PHE A 85 -7.77 0.29 2.00
N LYS A 86 -6.72 0.47 1.20
CA LYS A 86 -6.85 0.61 -0.25
C LYS A 86 -7.47 -0.63 -0.87
N SER A 87 -6.93 -1.82 -0.59
CA SER A 87 -7.49 -3.07 -1.08
C SER A 87 -8.93 -3.28 -0.59
N ARG A 88 -9.21 -2.98 0.68
CA ARG A 88 -10.57 -3.06 1.22
C ARG A 88 -11.52 -2.11 0.49
N GLY A 89 -11.11 -0.88 0.21
CA GLY A 89 -11.88 0.12 -0.53
C GLY A 89 -12.22 -0.35 -1.94
N GLU A 90 -11.23 -0.89 -2.67
CA GLU A 90 -11.43 -1.45 -4.03
C GLU A 90 -12.52 -2.54 -4.05
N PHE A 91 -12.50 -3.47 -3.08
CA PHE A 91 -13.52 -4.52 -2.99
C PHE A 91 -14.88 -4.01 -2.51
N LEU A 92 -14.90 -3.06 -1.57
CA LEU A 92 -16.14 -2.42 -1.13
C LEU A 92 -16.84 -1.66 -2.26
N GLN A 93 -16.08 -0.97 -3.12
CA GLN A 93 -16.64 -0.28 -4.28
C GLN A 93 -17.25 -1.26 -5.29
N LYS A 94 -16.62 -2.42 -5.50
CA LYS A 94 -17.20 -3.49 -6.33
C LYS A 94 -18.49 -4.05 -5.71
N ILE A 95 -18.53 -4.22 -4.39
CA ILE A 95 -19.75 -4.63 -3.68
C ILE A 95 -20.84 -3.56 -3.86
N GLU A 96 -20.52 -2.28 -3.69
CA GLU A 96 -21.46 -1.18 -3.92
C GLU A 96 -22.09 -1.23 -5.32
N ILE A 97 -21.30 -1.51 -6.35
CA ILE A 97 -21.80 -1.67 -7.73
C ILE A 97 -22.80 -2.83 -7.85
N ILE A 98 -22.57 -3.96 -7.16
CA ILE A 98 -23.50 -5.12 -7.15
C ILE A 98 -24.85 -4.74 -6.54
N PHE A 99 -24.85 -3.87 -5.52
CA PHE A 99 -26.05 -3.40 -4.84
C PHE A 99 -26.62 -2.10 -5.45
N SER A 100 -25.99 -1.54 -6.48
CA SER A 100 -26.35 -0.22 -7.00
C SER A 100 -27.77 -0.23 -7.59
N GLU A 101 -28.59 0.71 -7.13
CA GLU A 101 -30.02 0.78 -7.49
C GLU A 101 -30.34 1.80 -8.61
N THR A 102 -29.33 2.51 -9.11
CA THR A 102 -29.47 3.78 -9.85
C THR A 102 -30.05 3.66 -11.27
N GLU A 103 -30.07 2.48 -11.90
CA GLU A 103 -30.48 2.31 -13.30
C GLU A 103 -31.90 1.73 -13.50
N GLY A 104 -32.85 2.03 -12.59
CA GLY A 104 -34.26 1.63 -12.76
C GLY A 104 -34.48 0.10 -12.82
N ASN A 105 -33.52 -0.66 -12.30
CA ASN A 105 -33.52 -2.11 -12.22
C ASN A 105 -32.92 -2.60 -10.88
N GLY A 106 -32.99 -1.76 -9.84
CA GLY A 106 -32.49 -2.09 -8.50
C GLY A 106 -33.33 -3.15 -7.78
N LEU A 107 -32.74 -3.87 -6.82
CA LEU A 107 -33.43 -4.92 -6.06
C LEU A 107 -34.73 -4.41 -5.40
N HIS A 108 -34.70 -3.19 -4.86
CA HIS A 108 -35.87 -2.54 -4.28
C HIS A 108 -37.06 -2.47 -5.25
N GLN A 109 -36.82 -2.11 -6.52
CA GLN A 109 -37.89 -2.04 -7.51
C GLN A 109 -38.50 -3.41 -7.81
N ALA A 110 -37.67 -4.46 -7.96
CA ALA A 110 -38.20 -5.81 -8.18
C ALA A 110 -39.01 -6.32 -6.97
N LEU A 111 -38.61 -5.96 -5.76
CA LEU A 111 -39.40 -6.26 -4.55
C LEU A 111 -40.74 -5.53 -4.57
N ASN A 112 -40.75 -4.23 -4.90
CA ASN A 112 -41.98 -3.46 -5.01
C ASN A 112 -42.92 -4.03 -6.08
N GLU A 113 -42.41 -4.35 -7.26
CA GLU A 113 -43.21 -4.96 -8.34
C GLU A 113 -43.76 -6.33 -7.94
N PHE A 114 -42.96 -7.16 -7.26
CA PHE A 114 -43.42 -8.43 -6.70
C PHE A 114 -44.58 -8.23 -5.73
N TRP A 115 -44.46 -7.35 -4.74
CA TRP A 115 -45.54 -7.10 -3.77
C TRP A 115 -46.77 -6.45 -4.40
N ASN A 116 -46.57 -5.56 -5.38
CA ASN A 116 -47.67 -4.96 -6.14
C ASN A 116 -48.44 -6.02 -6.94
N SER A 117 -47.76 -6.99 -7.55
CA SER A 117 -48.41 -8.10 -8.25
C SER A 117 -49.24 -8.98 -7.32
N TRP A 118 -48.77 -9.23 -6.09
CA TRP A 118 -49.53 -9.95 -5.06
C TRP A 118 -50.75 -9.16 -4.59
N SER A 119 -50.61 -7.85 -4.42
CA SER A 119 -51.74 -6.97 -4.10
C SER A 119 -52.81 -7.03 -5.19
N GLN A 120 -52.43 -6.93 -6.48
CA GLN A 120 -53.37 -7.08 -7.59
C GLN A 120 -54.06 -8.44 -7.61
N LEU A 121 -53.32 -9.53 -7.38
CA LEU A 121 -53.90 -10.88 -7.31
C LEU A 121 -54.91 -11.01 -6.15
N SER A 122 -54.64 -10.38 -5.00
CA SER A 122 -55.58 -10.40 -3.86
C SER A 122 -56.90 -9.68 -4.16
N ASN A 123 -56.86 -8.64 -4.99
CA ASN A 123 -58.06 -7.91 -5.42
C ASN A 123 -58.87 -8.65 -6.50
N GLN A 124 -58.21 -9.48 -7.33
CA GLN A 124 -58.82 -10.21 -8.45
C GLN A 124 -58.26 -11.65 -8.54
N PRO A 125 -58.58 -12.53 -7.58
CA PRO A 125 -57.98 -13.86 -7.49
C PRO A 125 -58.36 -14.78 -8.66
N GLU A 126 -59.49 -14.54 -9.34
CA GLU A 126 -59.94 -15.29 -10.51
C GLU A 126 -59.24 -14.87 -11.82
N SER A 127 -58.55 -13.72 -11.83
CA SER A 127 -57.86 -13.21 -13.02
C SER A 127 -56.61 -14.03 -13.34
N GLU A 128 -56.62 -14.71 -14.49
CA GLU A 128 -55.45 -15.44 -15.01
C GLU A 128 -54.28 -14.48 -15.30
N SER A 129 -54.58 -13.27 -15.78
CA SER A 129 -53.56 -12.23 -15.98
C SER A 129 -52.87 -11.84 -14.68
N ALA A 130 -53.62 -11.64 -13.59
CA ALA A 130 -53.05 -11.31 -12.28
C ALA A 130 -52.15 -12.44 -11.74
N ARG A 131 -52.58 -13.70 -11.89
CA ARG A 131 -51.75 -14.88 -11.55
C ARG A 131 -50.46 -14.92 -12.37
N MET A 132 -50.54 -14.59 -13.66
CA MET A 132 -49.36 -14.59 -14.52
C MET A 132 -48.38 -13.49 -14.16
N GLN A 133 -48.85 -12.29 -13.82
CA GLN A 133 -47.99 -11.21 -13.36
C GLN A 133 -47.19 -11.59 -12.10
N VAL A 134 -47.83 -12.22 -11.10
CA VAL A 134 -47.13 -12.71 -9.90
C VAL A 134 -46.00 -13.67 -10.27
N LYS A 135 -46.25 -14.63 -11.17
CA LYS A 135 -45.22 -15.56 -11.64
C LYS A 135 -44.05 -14.82 -12.30
N VAL A 136 -44.35 -13.90 -13.21
CA VAL A 136 -43.32 -13.13 -13.95
C VAL A 136 -42.46 -12.31 -12.99
N HIS A 137 -43.06 -11.55 -12.07
CA HIS A 137 -42.30 -10.73 -11.12
C HIS A 137 -41.53 -11.59 -10.11
N SER A 138 -42.06 -12.75 -9.72
CA SER A 138 -41.32 -13.75 -8.92
C SER A 138 -40.06 -14.25 -9.64
N ASP A 139 -40.18 -14.58 -10.94
CA ASP A 139 -39.04 -15.04 -11.75
C ASP A 139 -37.99 -13.94 -11.94
N VAL A 140 -38.41 -12.68 -12.10
CA VAL A 140 -37.51 -11.52 -12.15
C VAL A 140 -36.75 -11.36 -10.84
N LEU A 141 -37.45 -11.36 -9.70
CA LEU A 141 -36.84 -11.23 -8.38
C LEU A 141 -35.84 -12.37 -8.11
N ALA A 142 -36.23 -13.61 -8.40
CA ALA A 142 -35.36 -14.77 -8.21
C ALA A 142 -34.11 -14.71 -9.11
N ARG A 143 -34.23 -14.24 -10.36
CA ARG A 143 -33.08 -14.02 -11.24
C ARG A 143 -32.14 -12.96 -10.68
N ARG A 144 -32.67 -11.87 -10.12
CA ARG A 144 -31.84 -10.82 -9.49
C ARG A 144 -31.04 -11.35 -8.31
N PHE A 145 -31.66 -12.08 -7.39
CA PHE A 145 -30.94 -12.71 -6.28
C PHE A 145 -29.84 -13.66 -6.76
N ARG A 146 -30.10 -14.47 -7.79
CA ARG A 146 -29.10 -15.37 -8.36
C ARG A 146 -27.93 -14.62 -9.01
N ASN A 147 -28.21 -13.54 -9.74
CA ASN A 147 -27.18 -12.72 -10.36
C ASN A 147 -26.29 -12.04 -9.30
N MET A 148 -26.89 -11.41 -8.29
CA MET A 148 -26.15 -10.80 -7.18
C MET A 148 -25.30 -11.82 -6.44
N HIS A 149 -25.86 -13.01 -6.16
CA HIS A 149 -25.12 -14.10 -5.55
C HIS A 149 -23.93 -14.54 -6.40
N SER A 150 -24.12 -14.70 -7.72
CA SER A 150 -23.03 -15.06 -8.63
C SER A 150 -21.93 -14.01 -8.69
N GLN A 151 -22.29 -12.72 -8.64
CA GLN A 151 -21.32 -11.62 -8.61
C GLN A 151 -20.53 -11.60 -7.29
N LEU A 152 -21.21 -11.78 -6.15
CA LEU A 152 -20.56 -11.87 -4.85
C LEU A 152 -19.64 -13.10 -4.73
N ASP A 153 -20.05 -14.26 -5.26
CA ASP A 153 -19.21 -15.45 -5.31
C ASP A 153 -17.99 -15.25 -6.23
N GLY A 154 -18.19 -14.57 -7.37
CA GLY A 154 -17.10 -14.15 -8.25
C GLY A 154 -16.08 -13.25 -7.53
N LEU A 155 -16.57 -12.27 -6.77
CA LEU A 155 -15.71 -11.38 -5.97
C LEU A 155 -14.99 -12.14 -4.86
N ARG A 156 -15.65 -13.11 -4.20
CA ARG A 156 -15.02 -13.99 -3.20
C ARG A 156 -13.89 -14.82 -3.82
N LYS A 157 -14.11 -15.39 -5.01
CA LYS A 157 -13.09 -16.13 -5.76
C LYS A 157 -11.92 -15.24 -6.17
N GLU A 158 -12.19 -14.01 -6.60
CA GLU A 158 -11.15 -13.02 -6.92
C GLU A 158 -10.29 -12.71 -5.68
N ILE A 159 -10.91 -12.47 -4.53
CA ILE A 159 -10.18 -12.25 -3.26
C ILE A 159 -9.31 -13.46 -2.92
N ASN A 160 -9.88 -14.67 -2.99
CA ASN A 160 -9.15 -15.90 -2.68
C ASN A 160 -8.00 -16.17 -3.67
N GLY A 161 -8.12 -15.75 -4.93
CA GLY A 161 -7.05 -15.88 -5.92
C GLY A 161 -5.91 -14.86 -5.74
N ARG A 162 -6.09 -13.84 -4.90
CA ARG A 162 -5.04 -12.87 -4.53
C ARG A 162 -4.31 -13.21 -3.24
N LEU A 163 -4.77 -14.22 -2.49
CA LEU A 163 -4.13 -14.80 -1.31
C LEU A 163 -3.12 -15.87 -1.73
#